data_AF-A0A9D9J0G3-F1
#
_entry.id   AF-A0A9D9J0G3-F1
#
_cell.length_a   1.000
_cell.length_b   1.000
_cell.length_c   1.000
_cell.angle_alpha   90.00
_cell.angle_beta   90.00
_cell.angle_gamma   90.00
#
_symmetry.space_group_name_H-M   'P 1'
#
loop_
_entity.id
_entity.type
_entity.pdbx_description
1 polymer ?
#
loop_
_entity_poly.entity_id
_entity_poly.type
_entity_poly.pdbx_seq_one_letter_code
_entity_poly.pdbx_strand_id
1 'polypeptide(L)'
;MKKLFSLFALAGAFVACQPEELETAFSVDPATVRINVTVKDVQTGAAAEDVTLTCSDGAAKVDGNVITLTGNPAFEKTTVTVTATSSKYAEPAKEDVEINELRAGAVADYNVVLVVGKPVSDYAITVEKDVKAETSKTEYVSGTTYDHSHDGIEHWRRNDTRFFLDFKVDYYEYSGSEVAGEATILDPAFQSIVEPYVQVYNAGIKKTAKVAEARISAWCIYTATQTLTTQTVDYVVKADGVEVGRIPAVVPVSSEVEFYEMADPESHGHGHYQPGHGHDDTHGHGAGNNAGGGIIFAE
;
A
#
# COMPACT_ATOMS: atom_id res chain seq x y z
N MET A 1 9.08 -78.66 -36.26
CA MET A 1 9.29 -78.88 -34.81
C MET A 1 9.25 -77.50 -34.14
N LYS A 2 8.16 -77.19 -33.43
CA LYS A 2 8.05 -77.06 -31.96
C LYS A 2 8.62 -75.74 -31.36
N LYS A 3 7.66 -74.91 -30.91
CA LYS A 3 7.62 -73.95 -29.75
C LYS A 3 8.45 -72.65 -29.89
N LEU A 4 7.90 -71.43 -29.88
CA LEU A 4 7.00 -70.67 -28.96
C LEU A 4 7.73 -70.11 -27.71
N PHE A 5 8.03 -68.79 -27.69
CA PHE A 5 7.59 -67.77 -26.68
C PHE A 5 8.51 -66.52 -26.56
N SER A 6 7.85 -65.35 -26.37
CA SER A 6 8.26 -64.17 -25.56
C SER A 6 9.38 -63.28 -26.15
N LEU A 7 9.12 -62.13 -26.80
CA LEU A 7 8.58 -60.84 -26.31
C LEU A 7 9.14 -60.39 -24.94
N PHE A 8 10.09 -59.44 -24.97
CA PHE A 8 10.50 -58.39 -24.01
C PHE A 8 11.94 -57.99 -24.43
N ALA A 9 12.36 -56.75 -24.63
CA ALA A 9 11.79 -55.45 -24.31
C ALA A 9 12.42 -54.35 -25.20
N LEU A 10 11.67 -53.26 -25.30
CA LEU A 10 12.08 -51.88 -25.58
C LEU A 10 12.69 -51.57 -26.97
N ALA A 11 11.77 -51.30 -27.89
CA ALA A 11 12.00 -50.40 -29.00
C ALA A 11 12.68 -49.11 -28.52
N GLY A 12 13.74 -48.71 -29.21
CA GLY A 12 14.21 -47.34 -29.18
C GLY A 12 13.09 -46.43 -29.66
N ALA A 13 12.74 -45.48 -28.81
CA ALA A 13 12.21 -44.20 -29.24
C ALA A 13 12.74 -43.19 -28.24
N PHE A 14 13.42 -42.18 -28.79
CA PHE A 14 13.79 -40.94 -28.14
C PHE A 14 12.69 -40.49 -27.17
N VAL A 15 12.87 -40.71 -25.88
CA VAL A 15 12.38 -39.75 -24.90
C VAL A 15 13.43 -38.66 -24.95
N ALA A 16 13.26 -37.73 -25.90
CA ALA A 16 13.67 -36.37 -25.61
C ALA A 16 13.11 -36.09 -24.21
N CYS A 17 13.95 -35.72 -23.25
CA CYS A 17 13.48 -34.90 -22.15
C CYS A 17 12.53 -33.91 -22.80
N GLN A 18 11.23 -34.05 -22.57
CA GLN A 18 10.47 -32.82 -22.46
C GLN A 18 11.30 -32.04 -21.45
N PRO A 19 11.76 -30.83 -21.78
CA PRO A 19 11.99 -29.89 -20.70
C PRO A 19 10.68 -30.00 -19.92
N GLU A 20 10.72 -30.57 -18.71
CA GLU A 20 9.82 -30.05 -17.71
C GLU A 20 10.09 -28.56 -17.81
N GLU A 21 9.15 -27.85 -18.44
CA GLU A 21 8.92 -26.47 -18.13
C GLU A 21 8.68 -26.49 -16.63
N LEU A 22 9.78 -26.53 -15.88
CA LEU A 22 9.90 -25.89 -14.59
C LEU A 22 9.62 -24.43 -14.93
N GLU A 23 8.33 -24.13 -15.04
CA GLU A 23 7.68 -22.90 -14.64
C GLU A 23 8.14 -22.62 -13.19
N THR A 24 9.44 -22.34 -13.04
CA THR A 24 10.00 -21.54 -11.99
C THR A 24 9.78 -20.10 -12.43
N ALA A 25 8.54 -19.78 -12.82
CA ALA A 25 8.07 -18.41 -12.85
C ALA A 25 8.06 -17.97 -11.39
N PHE A 26 9.13 -17.30 -10.99
CA PHE A 26 9.22 -16.68 -9.67
C PHE A 26 8.05 -15.69 -9.58
N SER A 27 7.04 -16.03 -8.78
CA SER A 27 5.96 -15.11 -8.48
C SER A 27 6.47 -14.08 -7.50
N VAL A 28 6.59 -12.84 -7.96
CA VAL A 28 6.80 -11.70 -7.07
C VAL A 28 5.50 -11.45 -6.32
N ASP A 29 5.59 -11.17 -5.02
CA ASP A 29 4.39 -10.85 -4.24
C ASP A 29 3.73 -9.59 -4.82
N PRO A 30 2.40 -9.56 -4.92
CA PRO A 30 1.71 -8.38 -5.41
C PRO A 30 1.80 -7.24 -4.38
N ALA A 31 1.85 -6.01 -4.88
CA ALA A 31 1.70 -4.81 -4.09
C ALA A 31 0.36 -4.85 -3.33
N THR A 32 0.36 -4.42 -2.09
CA THR A 32 -0.83 -4.39 -1.24
C THR A 32 -1.15 -2.96 -0.82
N VAL A 33 -2.34 -2.50 -1.17
CA VAL A 33 -2.87 -1.21 -0.71
C VAL A 33 -3.98 -1.47 0.30
N ARG A 34 -3.91 -0.79 1.45
CA ARG A 34 -4.97 -0.80 2.46
C ARG A 34 -5.48 0.61 2.66
N ILE A 35 -6.78 0.81 2.61
CA ILE A 35 -7.42 2.06 2.94
C ILE A 35 -8.13 1.87 4.29
N ASN A 36 -7.58 2.52 5.31
CA ASN A 36 -8.12 2.55 6.65
C ASN A 36 -9.15 3.66 6.77
N VAL A 37 -10.41 3.29 6.94
CA VAL A 37 -11.54 4.23 6.93
C VAL A 37 -12.04 4.46 8.35
N THR A 38 -12.04 5.71 8.79
CA THR A 38 -12.70 6.14 10.02
C THR A 38 -14.00 6.83 9.65
N VAL A 39 -15.14 6.29 10.09
CA VAL A 39 -16.45 6.92 9.86
C VAL A 39 -17.00 7.50 11.16
N LYS A 40 -17.31 8.79 11.16
CA LYS A 40 -17.79 9.55 12.31
C LYS A 40 -19.20 10.06 12.08
N ASP A 41 -20.04 9.98 13.11
CA ASP A 41 -21.35 10.64 13.13
C ASP A 41 -21.16 12.08 13.61
N VAL A 42 -21.47 13.05 12.75
CA VAL A 42 -21.28 14.47 13.07
C VAL A 42 -22.13 14.92 14.26
N GLN A 43 -23.30 14.35 14.49
CA GLN A 43 -24.20 14.78 15.58
C GLN A 43 -23.68 14.37 16.95
N THR A 44 -22.86 13.32 17.03
CA THR A 44 -22.37 12.75 18.30
C THR A 44 -20.86 12.87 18.48
N GLY A 45 -20.09 13.07 17.41
CA GLY A 45 -18.63 13.00 17.42
C GLY A 45 -18.06 11.57 17.56
N ALA A 46 -18.92 10.57 17.75
CA ALA A 46 -18.55 9.18 17.95
C ALA A 46 -18.36 8.44 16.62
N ALA A 47 -17.88 7.18 16.69
CA ALA A 47 -17.89 6.31 15.52
C ALA A 47 -19.34 6.10 15.05
N ALA A 48 -19.57 6.18 13.75
CA ALA A 48 -20.89 5.96 13.19
C ALA A 48 -21.31 4.49 13.31
N GLU A 49 -22.59 4.26 13.63
CA GLU A 49 -23.20 2.94 13.75
C GLU A 49 -23.79 2.48 12.41
N ASP A 50 -23.92 1.16 12.26
CA ASP A 50 -24.53 0.49 11.09
C ASP A 50 -23.96 0.97 9.75
N VAL A 51 -22.65 1.14 9.69
CA VAL A 51 -21.94 1.60 8.49
C VAL A 51 -21.63 0.43 7.57
N THR A 52 -21.93 0.62 6.28
CA THR A 52 -21.42 -0.24 5.20
C THR A 52 -20.42 0.55 4.36
N LEU A 53 -19.24 -0.02 4.14
CA LEU A 53 -18.22 0.55 3.28
C LEU A 53 -18.22 -0.12 1.90
N THR A 54 -18.02 0.67 0.86
CA THR A 54 -17.76 0.19 -0.49
C THR A 54 -16.60 0.96 -1.13
N CYS A 55 -15.97 0.32 -2.12
CA CYS A 55 -14.95 0.90 -2.98
C CYS A 55 -15.48 0.92 -4.41
N SER A 56 -15.09 1.93 -5.20
CA SER A 56 -15.40 1.95 -6.63
C SER A 56 -14.69 0.86 -7.43
N ASP A 57 -13.58 0.32 -6.91
CA ASP A 57 -12.94 -0.86 -7.48
C ASP A 57 -13.69 -2.13 -7.06
N GLY A 58 -14.29 -2.80 -8.04
CA GLY A 58 -15.07 -4.01 -7.83
C GLY A 58 -14.26 -5.24 -7.40
N ALA A 59 -12.94 -5.20 -7.51
CA ALA A 59 -12.04 -6.25 -7.01
C ALA A 59 -11.58 -6.00 -5.57
N ALA A 60 -11.90 -4.84 -4.98
CA ALA A 60 -11.51 -4.50 -3.62
C ALA A 60 -12.15 -5.45 -2.59
N LYS A 61 -11.35 -5.92 -1.64
CA LYS A 61 -11.83 -6.67 -0.48
C LYS A 61 -12.14 -5.69 0.65
N VAL A 62 -13.37 -5.67 1.14
CA VAL A 62 -13.78 -4.86 2.30
C VAL A 62 -13.89 -5.77 3.53
N ASP A 63 -13.15 -5.45 4.59
CA ASP A 63 -13.18 -6.14 5.88
C ASP A 63 -13.28 -5.13 7.02
N GLY A 64 -14.48 -5.00 7.58
CA GLY A 64 -14.79 -3.96 8.56
C GLY A 64 -14.48 -2.57 8.02
N ASN A 65 -13.53 -1.89 8.66
CA ASN A 65 -13.10 -0.52 8.33
C ASN A 65 -11.88 -0.46 7.40
N VAL A 66 -11.49 -1.59 6.82
CA VAL A 66 -10.30 -1.69 5.96
C VAL A 66 -10.71 -2.16 4.57
N ILE A 67 -10.30 -1.43 3.55
CA ILE A 67 -10.45 -1.81 2.15
C ILE A 67 -9.08 -2.23 1.63
N THR A 68 -8.94 -3.43 1.10
CA THR A 68 -7.70 -3.95 0.53
C THR A 68 -7.80 -4.06 -0.98
N LEU A 69 -6.81 -3.50 -1.68
CA LEU A 69 -6.58 -3.66 -3.11
C LEU A 69 -5.25 -4.38 -3.31
N THR A 70 -5.16 -5.19 -4.36
CA THR A 70 -3.99 -6.03 -4.64
C THR A 70 -3.54 -5.77 -6.06
N GLY A 71 -2.25 -5.46 -6.23
CA GLY A 71 -1.62 -5.22 -7.53
C GLY A 71 -1.43 -6.51 -8.33
N ASN A 72 -0.94 -6.36 -9.56
CA ASN A 72 -0.64 -7.48 -10.45
C ASN A 72 0.65 -7.27 -11.26
N PRO A 73 1.82 -7.64 -10.71
CA PRO A 73 2.16 -7.65 -9.29
C PRO A 73 2.47 -6.23 -8.78
N ALA A 74 2.80 -5.28 -9.64
CA ALA A 74 2.86 -3.86 -9.28
C ALA A 74 1.45 -3.24 -9.16
N PHE A 75 1.35 -2.04 -8.61
CA PHE A 75 0.13 -1.26 -8.55
C PHE A 75 0.25 -0.03 -9.45
N GLU A 76 -0.67 0.14 -10.41
CA GLU A 76 -0.70 1.34 -11.24
C GLU A 76 -1.36 2.49 -10.49
N LYS A 77 -0.88 3.71 -10.72
CA LYS A 77 -1.51 4.91 -10.16
C LYS A 77 -2.99 4.97 -10.56
N THR A 78 -3.87 5.16 -9.58
CA THR A 78 -5.33 5.20 -9.81
C THR A 78 -6.03 6.04 -8.76
N THR A 79 -7.31 6.32 -8.97
CA THR A 79 -8.18 6.96 -7.99
C THR A 79 -9.36 6.05 -7.72
N VAL A 80 -9.64 5.79 -6.45
CA VAL A 80 -10.82 5.04 -6.01
C VAL A 80 -11.70 5.90 -5.12
N THR A 81 -13.02 5.77 -5.27
CA THR A 81 -13.98 6.42 -4.38
C THR A 81 -14.35 5.47 -3.26
N VAL A 82 -14.07 5.86 -2.02
CA VAL A 82 -14.56 5.18 -0.82
C VAL A 82 -15.92 5.77 -0.46
N THR A 83 -16.92 4.91 -0.29
CA THR A 83 -18.27 5.32 0.10
C THR A 83 -18.66 4.66 1.42
N ALA A 84 -19.16 5.46 2.37
CA ALA A 84 -19.79 4.98 3.60
C ALA A 84 -21.28 5.29 3.56
N THR A 85 -22.10 4.25 3.74
CA THR A 85 -23.56 4.37 3.94
C THR A 85 -23.92 4.00 5.38
N SER A 86 -24.90 4.67 5.97
CA SER A 86 -25.41 4.35 7.30
C SER A 86 -26.93 4.19 7.24
N SER A 87 -27.48 3.21 7.95
CA SER A 87 -28.93 3.02 8.06
C SER A 87 -29.66 4.25 8.64
N LYS A 88 -28.95 5.05 9.43
CA LYS A 88 -29.45 6.25 10.11
C LYS A 88 -29.54 7.47 9.20
N TYR A 89 -28.71 7.54 8.16
CA TYR A 89 -28.56 8.73 7.31
C TYR A 89 -28.78 8.38 5.84
N ALA A 90 -29.67 9.13 5.17
CA ALA A 90 -30.01 8.86 3.76
C ALA A 90 -28.84 9.14 2.80
N GLU A 91 -28.06 10.19 3.08
CA GLU A 91 -26.96 10.60 2.22
C GLU A 91 -25.65 9.87 2.58
N PRO A 92 -24.96 9.27 1.59
CA PRO A 92 -23.68 8.64 1.81
C PRO A 92 -22.55 9.67 2.00
N ALA A 93 -21.54 9.32 2.78
CA ALA A 93 -20.28 10.04 2.81
C ALA A 93 -19.32 9.42 1.78
N LYS A 94 -18.55 10.26 1.07
CA LYS A 94 -17.64 9.83 0.01
C LYS A 94 -16.33 10.62 0.07
N GLU A 95 -15.24 9.95 -0.26
CA GLU A 95 -13.92 10.56 -0.45
C GLU A 95 -13.22 9.82 -1.61
N ASP A 96 -12.61 10.58 -2.50
CA ASP A 96 -11.72 10.05 -3.53
C ASP A 96 -10.31 9.90 -2.96
N VAL A 97 -9.72 8.72 -3.14
CA VAL A 97 -8.38 8.36 -2.67
C VAL A 97 -7.49 8.19 -3.89
N GLU A 98 -6.52 9.08 -4.03
CA GLU A 98 -5.45 8.94 -5.02
C GLU A 98 -4.41 7.95 -4.51
N ILE A 99 -4.32 6.80 -5.17
CA ILE A 99 -3.36 5.74 -4.87
C ILE A 99 -2.19 5.91 -5.84
N ASN A 100 -0.99 5.99 -5.28
CA ASN A 100 0.25 6.13 -6.06
C ASN A 100 0.58 4.84 -6.81
N GLU A 101 1.46 4.95 -7.79
CA GLU A 101 2.10 3.76 -8.35
C GLU A 101 2.96 3.09 -7.29
N LEU A 102 2.95 1.77 -7.24
CA LEU A 102 3.71 0.98 -6.28
C LEU A 102 4.43 -0.17 -6.98
N ARG A 103 5.67 -0.42 -6.58
CA ARG A 103 6.40 -1.61 -7.02
C ARG A 103 5.76 -2.89 -6.52
N ALA A 104 6.03 -4.00 -7.20
CA ALA A 104 5.67 -5.32 -6.70
C ALA A 104 6.26 -5.53 -5.29
N GLY A 105 5.50 -6.20 -4.42
CA GLY A 105 5.85 -6.42 -3.01
C GLY A 105 5.68 -5.21 -2.09
N ALA A 106 5.42 -4.01 -2.62
CA ALA A 106 5.24 -2.81 -1.80
C ALA A 106 3.95 -2.87 -0.97
N VAL A 107 3.94 -2.16 0.16
CA VAL A 107 2.81 -2.06 1.07
C VAL A 107 2.46 -0.60 1.29
N ALA A 108 1.22 -0.20 1.05
CA ALA A 108 0.76 1.16 1.26
C ALA A 108 -0.50 1.19 2.12
N ASP A 109 -0.49 1.97 3.20
CA ASP A 109 -1.66 2.24 4.03
C ASP A 109 -2.12 3.69 3.84
N TYR A 110 -3.36 3.87 3.37
CA TYR A 110 -4.03 5.16 3.19
C TYR A 110 -5.01 5.41 4.32
N ASN A 111 -5.16 6.66 4.73
CA ASN A 111 -6.10 7.08 5.78
C ASN A 111 -7.22 7.92 5.20
N VAL A 112 -8.46 7.52 5.51
CA VAL A 112 -9.67 8.22 5.08
C VAL A 112 -10.55 8.50 6.30
N VAL A 113 -10.95 9.75 6.47
CA VAL A 113 -11.93 10.16 7.48
C VAL A 113 -13.21 10.60 6.79
N LEU A 114 -14.28 9.83 6.98
CA LEU A 114 -15.61 10.14 6.46
C LEU A 114 -16.52 10.62 7.58
N VAL A 115 -17.35 11.61 7.27
CA VAL A 115 -18.34 12.16 8.20
C VAL A 115 -19.73 11.91 7.63
N VAL A 116 -20.55 11.16 8.37
CA VAL A 116 -21.95 10.90 8.03
C VAL A 116 -22.89 11.78 8.87
N GLY A 117 -24.08 12.02 8.32
CA GLY A 117 -25.08 12.88 8.93
C GLY A 117 -24.79 14.37 8.76
N LYS A 118 -25.68 15.18 9.33
CA LYS A 118 -25.60 16.64 9.33
C LYS A 118 -25.99 17.17 10.71
N PRO A 119 -25.41 18.28 11.19
CA PRO A 119 -25.94 19.00 12.34
C PRO A 119 -27.43 19.30 12.16
N VAL A 120 -28.20 19.28 13.26
CA VAL A 120 -29.64 19.58 13.20
C VAL A 120 -29.82 21.06 12.86
N SER A 121 -30.39 21.33 11.69
CA SER A 121 -30.54 22.67 11.16
C SER A 121 -31.59 22.72 10.04
N ASP A 122 -32.15 23.91 9.80
CA ASP A 122 -33.01 24.20 8.66
C ASP A 122 -32.22 24.47 7.37
N TYR A 123 -30.90 24.64 7.47
CA TYR A 123 -30.02 24.89 6.33
C TYR A 123 -29.58 23.60 5.62
N ALA A 124 -29.40 23.68 4.31
CA ALA A 124 -28.72 22.65 3.54
C ALA A 124 -27.21 22.72 3.80
N ILE A 125 -26.71 21.82 4.67
CA ILE A 125 -25.29 21.78 5.03
C ILE A 125 -24.48 20.94 4.04
N THR A 126 -23.34 21.49 3.60
CA THR A 126 -22.27 20.78 2.88
C THR A 126 -20.91 21.09 3.49
N VAL A 127 -19.95 20.17 3.32
CA VAL A 127 -18.55 20.38 3.70
C VAL A 127 -17.69 20.06 2.51
N GLU A 128 -16.80 20.98 2.16
CA GLU A 128 -15.81 20.81 1.10
C GLU A 128 -14.42 20.70 1.71
N LYS A 129 -13.60 19.78 1.20
CA LYS A 129 -12.19 19.64 1.56
C LYS A 129 -11.35 20.42 0.56
N ASP A 130 -10.61 21.42 1.03
CA ASP A 130 -9.75 22.28 0.23
C ASP A 130 -8.29 22.02 0.62
N VAL A 131 -7.55 21.29 -0.21
CA VAL A 131 -6.15 20.92 0.06
C VAL A 131 -5.25 22.13 -0.17
N LYS A 132 -4.56 22.57 0.89
CA LYS A 132 -3.67 23.75 0.86
C LYS A 132 -2.24 23.41 0.52
N ALA A 133 -1.75 22.31 1.08
CA ALA A 133 -0.41 21.82 0.87
C ALA A 133 -0.35 20.32 1.05
N GLU A 134 0.57 19.70 0.35
CA GLU A 134 0.93 18.29 0.52
C GLU A 134 2.44 18.21 0.70
N THR A 135 2.88 17.31 1.58
CA THR A 135 4.30 17.07 1.81
C THR A 135 4.52 15.58 1.99
N SER A 136 5.48 15.04 1.25
CA SER A 136 5.95 13.66 1.40
C SER A 136 7.35 13.66 1.98
N LYS A 137 7.59 12.76 2.92
CA LYS A 137 8.91 12.53 3.51
C LYS A 137 9.25 11.05 3.41
N THR A 138 10.30 10.75 2.65
CA THR A 138 10.84 9.39 2.49
C THR A 138 12.04 9.20 3.40
N GLU A 139 12.06 8.12 4.16
CA GLU A 139 13.17 7.71 5.01
C GLU A 139 13.45 6.22 4.81
N TYR A 140 14.71 5.81 4.97
CA TYR A 140 15.03 4.38 5.06
C TYR A 140 14.43 3.80 6.33
N VAL A 141 13.84 2.62 6.22
CA VAL A 141 13.18 1.98 7.37
C VAL A 141 14.19 1.64 8.46
N SER A 142 13.79 1.83 9.72
CA SER A 142 14.58 1.52 10.91
C SER A 142 14.44 0.03 11.30
N GLY A 143 15.24 -0.43 12.26
CA GLY A 143 15.16 -1.82 12.75
C GLY A 143 15.96 -2.82 11.91
N THR A 144 16.82 -2.32 11.01
CA THR A 144 17.73 -3.13 10.21
C THR A 144 19.14 -2.53 10.19
N THR A 145 20.14 -3.35 9.84
CA THR A 145 21.54 -2.91 9.71
C THR A 145 21.88 -2.77 8.25
N TYR A 146 22.27 -1.56 7.85
CA TYR A 146 22.82 -1.26 6.53
C TYR A 146 24.35 -1.27 6.60
N ASP A 147 24.99 -2.03 5.72
CA ASP A 147 26.43 -2.31 5.73
C ASP A 147 27.10 -2.11 4.36
N HIS A 148 26.33 -1.66 3.36
CA HIS A 148 26.81 -1.42 2.01
C HIS A 148 26.38 -0.07 1.45
N SER A 149 27.25 0.50 0.61
CA SER A 149 26.96 1.70 -0.18
C SER A 149 27.14 1.40 -1.67
N HIS A 150 26.17 1.78 -2.48
CA HIS A 150 26.23 1.64 -3.94
C HIS A 150 25.39 2.73 -4.60
N ASP A 151 25.86 3.25 -5.75
CA ASP A 151 25.18 4.29 -6.54
C ASP A 151 24.68 5.50 -5.72
N GLY A 152 25.50 5.94 -4.76
CA GLY A 152 25.19 7.10 -3.91
C GLY A 152 24.15 6.84 -2.82
N ILE A 153 23.68 5.60 -2.66
CA ILE A 153 22.85 5.15 -1.55
C ILE A 153 23.75 4.45 -0.54
N GLU A 154 23.77 4.94 0.70
CA GLU A 154 24.55 4.35 1.82
C GLU A 154 23.77 3.30 2.63
N HIS A 155 22.51 3.06 2.26
CA HIS A 155 21.58 2.22 3.02
C HIS A 155 21.29 0.92 2.28
N TRP A 156 22.32 0.23 1.79
CA TRP A 156 22.17 -1.11 1.24
C TRP A 156 22.50 -2.19 2.27
N ARG A 157 21.82 -3.32 2.13
CA ARG A 157 22.17 -4.60 2.73
C ARG A 157 22.57 -5.56 1.64
N ARG A 158 23.33 -6.60 1.97
CA ARG A 158 23.74 -7.64 1.02
C ARG A 158 23.17 -8.99 1.41
N ASN A 159 22.68 -9.73 0.42
CA ASN A 159 22.42 -11.16 0.50
C ASN A 159 23.50 -11.87 -0.33
N ASP A 160 24.55 -12.32 0.33
CA ASP A 160 25.66 -13.09 -0.25
C ASP A 160 25.41 -14.61 -0.18
N THR A 161 24.16 -15.02 -0.10
CA THR A 161 23.77 -16.43 -0.04
C THR A 161 23.05 -16.85 -1.30
N ARG A 162 23.01 -18.17 -1.53
CA ARG A 162 22.20 -18.79 -2.59
C ARG A 162 20.72 -18.89 -2.27
N PHE A 163 20.28 -18.34 -1.14
CA PHE A 163 18.93 -18.49 -0.61
C PHE A 163 18.17 -17.18 -0.71
N PHE A 164 16.86 -17.27 -0.90
CA PHE A 164 15.97 -16.14 -0.67
C PHE A 164 15.92 -15.83 0.83
N LEU A 165 15.81 -14.56 1.17
CA LEU A 165 15.66 -14.11 2.56
C LEU A 165 14.28 -13.49 2.76
N ASP A 166 13.68 -13.76 3.92
CA ASP A 166 12.51 -13.01 4.37
C ASP A 166 12.99 -11.73 5.04
N PHE A 167 12.71 -10.59 4.41
CA PHE A 167 13.08 -9.28 4.94
C PHE A 167 11.87 -8.61 5.57
N LYS A 168 11.95 -8.40 6.88
CA LYS A 168 10.93 -7.73 7.68
C LYS A 168 11.39 -6.34 8.06
N VAL A 169 10.50 -5.37 7.88
CA VAL A 169 10.75 -3.97 8.18
C VAL A 169 9.64 -3.42 9.06
N ASP A 170 10.04 -2.78 10.15
CA ASP A 170 9.10 -2.06 11.01
C ASP A 170 8.78 -0.71 10.37
N TYR A 171 7.49 -0.41 10.28
CA TYR A 171 7.00 0.87 9.79
C TYR A 171 5.78 1.32 10.61
N TYR A 172 5.26 2.50 10.28
CA TYR A 172 4.11 3.07 10.98
C TYR A 172 2.96 3.41 10.03
N GLU A 173 1.81 2.82 10.31
CA GLU A 173 0.53 3.26 9.77
C GLU A 173 0.03 4.48 10.55
N TYR A 174 -0.60 5.42 9.85
CA TYR A 174 -1.18 6.62 10.45
C TYR A 174 -2.68 6.67 10.18
N SER A 175 -3.47 7.15 11.14
CA SER A 175 -4.91 7.32 10.99
C SER A 175 -5.44 8.55 11.72
N GLY A 176 -6.61 9.03 11.30
CA GLY A 176 -7.27 10.18 11.89
C GLY A 176 -6.86 11.52 11.26
N SER A 177 -7.17 12.60 11.97
CA SER A 177 -6.87 13.99 11.60
C SER A 177 -6.80 14.85 12.84
N GLU A 178 -6.11 15.98 12.75
CA GLU A 178 -5.98 16.94 13.85
C GLU A 178 -6.25 18.35 13.33
N VAL A 179 -7.03 19.13 14.09
CA VAL A 179 -7.29 20.52 13.75
C VAL A 179 -6.04 21.35 14.03
N ALA A 180 -5.54 22.03 12.99
CA ALA A 180 -4.30 22.77 13.01
C ALA A 180 -4.59 24.28 13.12
N GLY A 181 -4.78 24.74 14.36
CA GLY A 181 -5.09 26.14 14.66
C GLY A 181 -6.54 26.33 15.12
N GLU A 182 -7.02 27.58 15.05
CA GLU A 182 -8.39 27.92 15.44
C GLU A 182 -9.34 27.76 14.25
N ALA A 183 -10.43 27.02 14.45
CA ALA A 183 -11.52 27.00 13.49
C ALA A 183 -12.17 28.38 13.42
N THR A 184 -12.43 28.85 12.21
CA THR A 184 -13.12 30.12 11.98
C THR A 184 -14.62 29.86 11.88
N ILE A 185 -15.40 30.62 12.64
CA ILE A 185 -16.87 30.66 12.55
C ILE A 185 -17.23 32.09 12.16
N LEU A 186 -17.79 32.28 10.97
CA LEU A 186 -17.97 33.62 10.40
C LEU A 186 -19.11 34.41 11.07
N ASP A 187 -20.13 33.71 11.56
CA ASP A 187 -21.20 34.29 12.38
C ASP A 187 -21.50 33.33 13.55
N PRO A 188 -21.51 33.81 14.81
CA PRO A 188 -21.85 33.00 15.99
C PRO A 188 -23.16 32.21 15.87
N ALA A 189 -24.12 32.65 15.04
CA ALA A 189 -25.36 31.92 14.77
C ALA A 189 -25.12 30.52 14.16
N PHE A 190 -23.98 30.31 13.48
CA PHE A 190 -23.62 29.02 12.88
C PHE A 190 -22.73 28.15 13.76
N GLN A 191 -22.50 28.54 15.02
CA GLN A 191 -21.65 27.80 15.94
C GLN A 191 -22.10 26.34 16.11
N SER A 192 -23.40 26.09 16.27
CA SER A 192 -23.97 24.75 16.39
C SER A 192 -23.89 23.90 15.11
N ILE A 193 -23.58 24.52 13.97
CA ILE A 193 -23.35 23.84 12.69
C ILE A 193 -21.87 23.50 12.51
N VAL A 194 -20.97 24.43 12.87
CA VAL A 194 -19.52 24.28 12.60
C VAL A 194 -18.83 23.44 13.68
N GLU A 195 -19.13 23.65 14.97
CA GLU A 195 -18.46 22.95 16.07
C GLU A 195 -18.53 21.42 16.00
N PRO A 196 -19.66 20.80 15.61
CA PRO A 196 -19.70 19.35 15.43
C PRO A 196 -18.67 18.84 14.41
N TYR A 197 -18.42 19.60 13.33
CA TYR A 197 -17.39 19.26 12.35
C TYR A 197 -15.97 19.42 12.92
N VAL A 198 -15.74 20.44 13.77
CA VAL A 198 -14.46 20.61 14.47
C VAL A 198 -14.16 19.39 15.32
N GLN A 199 -15.15 18.86 16.04
CA GLN A 199 -14.97 17.69 16.91
C GLN A 199 -14.62 16.42 16.11
N VAL A 200 -15.28 16.17 14.97
CA VAL A 200 -15.00 14.96 14.17
C VAL A 200 -13.64 15.02 13.46
N TYR A 201 -13.23 16.20 12.98
CA TYR A 201 -11.92 16.38 12.33
C TYR A 201 -10.76 16.59 13.31
N ASN A 202 -11.05 16.76 14.61
CA ASN A 202 -10.04 16.80 15.67
C ASN A 202 -9.94 15.48 16.44
N ALA A 203 -9.98 14.35 15.73
CA ALA A 203 -9.93 13.02 16.32
C ALA A 203 -8.53 12.64 16.87
N GLY A 204 -7.52 13.43 16.55
CA GLY A 204 -6.11 13.18 16.82
C GLY A 204 -5.49 12.24 15.80
N ILE A 205 -4.21 12.47 15.49
CA ILE A 205 -3.44 11.58 14.64
C ILE A 205 -2.93 10.40 15.48
N LYS A 206 -3.31 9.19 15.08
CA LYS A 206 -2.82 7.94 15.69
C LYS A 206 -1.71 7.35 14.85
N LYS A 207 -0.69 6.83 15.53
CA LYS A 207 0.46 6.15 14.95
C LYS A 207 0.48 4.70 15.43
N THR A 208 0.41 3.75 14.50
CA THR A 208 0.33 2.31 14.78
C THR A 208 1.55 1.60 14.20
N ALA A 209 2.30 0.88 15.02
CA ALA A 209 3.43 0.08 14.55
C ALA A 209 2.93 -1.12 13.72
N LYS A 210 3.60 -1.38 12.60
CA LYS A 210 3.31 -2.47 11.66
C LYS A 210 4.62 -3.08 11.17
N VAL A 211 4.50 -4.27 10.59
CA VAL A 211 5.60 -4.97 9.92
C VAL A 211 5.21 -5.18 8.48
N ALA A 212 6.06 -4.76 7.55
CA ALA A 212 5.99 -5.16 6.15
C ALA A 212 7.04 -6.25 5.90
N GLU A 213 6.73 -7.17 5.02
CA GLU A 213 7.57 -8.33 4.70
C GLU A 213 7.70 -8.46 3.19
N ALA A 214 8.92 -8.74 2.73
CA ALA A 214 9.22 -9.02 1.34
C ALA A 214 10.23 -10.15 1.22
N ARG A 215 10.13 -10.95 0.15
CA ARG A 215 11.10 -11.99 -0.18
C ARG A 215 12.22 -11.42 -1.04
N ILE A 216 13.44 -11.48 -0.54
CA ILE A 216 14.62 -10.89 -1.19
C ILE A 216 15.42 -11.96 -1.93
N SER A 217 15.87 -11.61 -3.13
CA SER A 217 16.65 -12.47 -4.01
C SER A 217 17.97 -12.95 -3.41
N ALA A 218 18.43 -14.12 -3.87
CA ALA A 218 19.81 -14.56 -3.67
C ALA A 218 20.80 -13.65 -4.42
N TRP A 219 22.02 -13.50 -3.89
CA TRP A 219 23.13 -12.76 -4.55
C TRP A 219 22.76 -11.33 -4.98
N CYS A 220 22.10 -10.60 -4.08
CA CYS A 220 21.63 -9.24 -4.35
C CYS A 220 22.06 -8.27 -3.25
N ILE A 221 21.93 -6.98 -3.53
CA ILE A 221 21.85 -5.94 -2.51
C ILE A 221 20.42 -5.39 -2.49
N TYR A 222 19.94 -5.08 -1.29
CA TYR A 222 18.55 -4.72 -1.06
C TYR A 222 18.39 -3.63 0.02
N THR A 223 17.29 -2.90 -0.04
CA THR A 223 16.91 -1.87 0.93
C THR A 223 15.41 -1.66 0.94
N ALA A 224 14.91 -0.84 1.88
CA ALA A 224 13.52 -0.43 1.92
C ALA A 224 13.38 0.98 2.47
N THR A 225 12.35 1.68 1.99
CA THR A 225 12.02 3.04 2.44
C THR A 225 10.57 3.12 2.85
N GLN A 226 10.28 3.98 3.82
CA GLN A 226 8.94 4.42 4.15
C GLN A 226 8.74 5.87 3.70
N THR A 227 7.70 6.14 2.91
CA THR A 227 7.25 7.47 2.52
C THR A 227 5.96 7.80 3.27
N LEU A 228 5.99 8.83 4.11
CA LEU A 228 4.80 9.40 4.75
C LEU A 228 4.36 10.65 3.99
N THR A 229 3.13 10.65 3.51
CA THR A 229 2.49 11.82 2.88
C THR A 229 1.47 12.43 3.82
N THR A 230 1.57 13.75 4.02
CA THR A 230 0.68 14.53 4.89
C THR A 230 0.12 15.72 4.13
N GLN A 231 -1.17 15.99 4.29
CA GLN A 231 -1.85 17.15 3.75
C GLN A 231 -2.20 18.15 4.85
N THR A 232 -2.07 19.44 4.54
CA THR A 232 -2.76 20.51 5.25
C THR A 232 -4.00 20.88 4.45
N VAL A 233 -5.16 20.88 5.08
CA VAL A 233 -6.46 21.08 4.44
C VAL A 233 -7.28 22.11 5.20
N ASP A 234 -8.18 22.79 4.48
CA ASP A 234 -9.30 23.52 5.07
C ASP A 234 -10.58 22.73 4.80
N TYR A 235 -11.29 22.32 5.85
CA TYR A 235 -12.68 21.89 5.69
C TYR A 235 -13.59 23.12 5.74
N VAL A 236 -14.21 23.44 4.60
CA VAL A 236 -15.08 24.60 4.42
C VAL A 236 -16.53 24.15 4.63
N VAL A 237 -17.14 24.60 5.72
CA VAL A 237 -18.53 24.30 6.06
C VAL A 237 -19.42 25.36 5.41
N LYS A 238 -20.42 24.91 4.64
CA LYS A 238 -21.38 25.78 3.97
C LYS A 238 -22.80 25.52 4.45
N ALA A 239 -23.57 26.58 4.64
CA ALA A 239 -25.02 26.56 4.89
C ALA A 239 -25.73 27.21 3.71
N ASP A 240 -26.63 26.48 3.04
CA ASP A 240 -27.29 26.90 1.79
C ASP A 240 -26.30 27.36 0.71
N GLY A 241 -25.12 26.74 0.67
CA GLY A 241 -24.04 27.05 -0.27
C GLY A 241 -23.18 28.26 0.10
N VAL A 242 -23.46 28.94 1.21
CA VAL A 242 -22.64 30.06 1.72
C VAL A 242 -21.66 29.53 2.76
N GLU A 243 -20.39 29.89 2.65
CA GLU A 243 -19.38 29.57 3.68
C GLU A 243 -19.78 30.19 5.03
N VAL A 244 -19.82 29.35 6.06
CA VAL A 244 -20.15 29.74 7.43
C VAL A 244 -19.04 29.41 8.43
N GLY A 245 -18.13 28.53 8.06
CA GLY A 245 -16.96 28.22 8.86
C GLY A 245 -15.87 27.50 8.07
N ARG A 246 -14.68 27.51 8.66
CA ARG A 246 -13.47 26.94 8.08
C ARG A 246 -12.65 26.28 9.17
N ILE A 247 -12.27 25.02 8.93
CA ILE A 247 -11.58 24.19 9.91
C ILE A 247 -10.24 23.78 9.31
N PRO A 248 -9.14 24.45 9.69
CA PRO A 248 -7.81 24.03 9.24
C PRO A 248 -7.44 22.72 9.92
N ALA A 249 -6.93 21.75 9.17
CA ALA A 249 -6.56 20.44 9.68
C ALA A 249 -5.29 19.89 9.01
N VAL A 250 -4.61 19.01 9.73
CA VAL A 250 -3.51 18.19 9.22
C VAL A 250 -3.98 16.74 9.16
N VAL A 251 -3.76 16.11 8.01
CA VAL A 251 -4.20 14.75 7.71
C VAL A 251 -3.03 13.95 7.16
N PRO A 252 -2.55 12.90 7.85
CA PRO A 252 -1.67 11.93 7.21
C PRO A 252 -2.51 11.16 6.19
N VAL A 253 -2.13 11.21 4.92
CA VAL A 253 -2.94 10.61 3.83
C VAL A 253 -2.44 9.23 3.44
N SER A 254 -1.13 9.00 3.46
CA SER A 254 -0.55 7.69 3.16
C SER A 254 0.75 7.42 3.91
N SER A 255 1.01 6.15 4.16
CA SER A 255 2.30 5.61 4.54
C SER A 255 2.64 4.44 3.61
N GLU A 256 3.67 4.60 2.80
CA GLU A 256 4.04 3.69 1.72
C GLU A 256 5.42 3.09 2.01
N VAL A 257 5.53 1.76 1.97
CA VAL A 257 6.78 1.02 2.11
C VAL A 257 7.14 0.41 0.77
N GLU A 258 8.27 0.84 0.22
CA GLU A 258 8.86 0.25 -0.99
C GLU A 258 10.10 -0.57 -0.64
N PHE A 259 10.24 -1.69 -1.34
CA PHE A 259 11.43 -2.54 -1.31
C PHE A 259 12.20 -2.37 -2.60
N TYR A 260 13.52 -2.28 -2.48
CA TYR A 260 14.43 -2.16 -3.60
C TYR A 260 15.44 -3.29 -3.53
N GLU A 261 15.76 -3.86 -4.68
CA GLU A 261 16.89 -4.77 -4.81
C GLU A 261 17.56 -4.60 -6.17
N MET A 262 18.81 -5.01 -6.23
CA MET A 262 19.55 -5.16 -7.48
C MET A 262 20.62 -6.24 -7.34
N ALA A 263 21.10 -6.73 -8.48
CA ALA A 263 22.24 -7.64 -8.52
C ALA A 263 23.42 -7.02 -7.77
N ASP A 264 24.09 -7.84 -6.96
CA ASP A 264 25.26 -7.39 -6.21
C ASP A 264 26.45 -7.14 -7.16
N PRO A 265 26.88 -5.89 -7.35
CA PRO A 265 27.91 -5.53 -8.31
C PRO A 265 29.32 -5.98 -7.86
N GLU A 266 29.48 -6.31 -6.58
CA GLU A 266 30.72 -6.81 -5.99
C GLU A 266 30.73 -8.33 -5.84
N SER A 267 29.74 -9.03 -6.41
CA SER A 267 29.74 -10.49 -6.50
C SER A 267 30.85 -10.94 -7.45
N HIS A 268 32.07 -11.10 -6.92
CA HIS A 268 33.23 -11.60 -7.64
C HIS A 268 33.14 -13.11 -7.91
N GLY A 269 32.17 -13.54 -8.72
CA GLY A 269 32.05 -14.93 -9.18
C GLY A 269 31.27 -15.86 -8.25
N HIS A 270 30.48 -15.31 -7.32
CA HIS A 270 29.63 -16.07 -6.41
C HIS A 270 28.17 -16.01 -6.89
N GLY A 271 27.71 -17.05 -7.59
CA GLY A 271 26.30 -17.25 -7.93
C GLY A 271 25.71 -16.25 -8.92
N HIS A 272 24.76 -16.69 -9.73
CA HIS A 272 24.03 -15.81 -10.63
C HIS A 272 22.92 -15.10 -9.84
N TYR A 273 22.79 -13.76 -9.99
CA TYR A 273 21.60 -13.03 -9.53
C TYR A 273 20.35 -13.74 -10.08
N GLN A 274 19.46 -14.15 -9.18
CA GLN A 274 18.17 -14.71 -9.55
C GLN A 274 17.12 -13.68 -9.14
N PRO A 275 16.43 -13.04 -10.10
CA PRO A 275 15.53 -11.93 -9.81
C PRO A 275 14.36 -12.37 -8.93
N GLY A 276 14.03 -11.49 -8.01
CA GLY A 276 12.97 -11.61 -7.02
C GLY A 276 12.63 -10.20 -6.57
N HIS A 277 11.76 -9.54 -7.36
CA HIS A 277 11.43 -8.11 -7.45
C HIS A 277 12.09 -7.46 -8.67
N GLY A 278 11.26 -7.28 -9.71
CA GLY A 278 11.67 -6.95 -11.07
C GLY A 278 12.43 -5.64 -11.24
N HIS A 279 13.41 -5.69 -12.14
CA HIS A 279 13.89 -4.52 -12.87
C HIS A 279 13.58 -4.72 -14.37
N ASP A 280 13.04 -3.67 -14.98
CA ASP A 280 12.56 -3.54 -16.36
C ASP A 280 13.59 -3.94 -17.44
N ASP A 281 13.07 -4.54 -18.52
CA ASP A 281 13.71 -5.30 -19.60
C ASP A 281 14.40 -4.43 -20.68
N THR A 282 15.04 -3.30 -20.34
CA THR A 282 15.53 -2.39 -21.40
C THR A 282 17.05 -2.35 -21.64
N HIS A 283 17.88 -3.05 -20.85
CA HIS A 283 19.34 -3.00 -21.04
C HIS A 283 19.98 -4.39 -21.07
N GLY A 284 19.85 -5.04 -22.22
CA GLY A 284 20.63 -6.22 -22.55
C GLY A 284 22.13 -5.92 -22.79
N HIS A 285 22.93 -6.96 -22.51
CA HIS A 285 24.30 -7.31 -22.94
C HIS A 285 25.32 -7.40 -21.76
N GLY A 286 25.77 -8.58 -21.32
CA GLY A 286 25.49 -9.93 -21.81
C GLY A 286 26.43 -11.01 -21.26
N ALA A 287 26.28 -12.19 -21.88
CA ALA A 287 27.24 -13.28 -22.02
C ALA A 287 27.64 -14.08 -20.75
N GLY A 288 26.72 -14.94 -20.30
CA GLY A 288 27.05 -16.14 -19.54
C GLY A 288 25.92 -17.15 -19.66
N ASN A 289 26.21 -18.32 -20.21
CA ASN A 289 25.26 -19.43 -20.33
C ASN A 289 24.58 -19.71 -18.99
N ASN A 290 23.25 -19.85 -19.04
CA ASN A 290 22.43 -20.48 -18.02
C ASN A 290 23.03 -21.87 -17.70
N ALA A 291 23.85 -21.94 -16.65
CA ALA A 291 24.40 -23.16 -16.11
C ALA A 291 23.71 -23.37 -14.76
N GLY A 292 22.74 -24.28 -14.75
CA GLY A 292 21.86 -24.54 -13.63
C GLY A 292 22.59 -24.75 -12.30
N GLY A 293 22.12 -24.01 -11.29
CA GLY A 293 22.29 -24.34 -9.88
C GLY A 293 20.90 -24.40 -9.27
N GLY A 294 20.42 -25.61 -8.97
CA GLY A 294 19.11 -25.84 -8.36
C GLY A 294 18.96 -25.14 -7.02
N ILE A 295 17.76 -24.59 -6.80
CA ILE A 295 17.32 -23.95 -5.56
C ILE A 295 17.22 -25.00 -4.45
N ILE A 296 17.66 -24.66 -3.25
CA ILE A 296 17.35 -25.39 -2.01
C ILE A 296 16.61 -24.39 -1.12
N PHE A 297 15.37 -24.68 -0.74
CA PHE A 297 14.69 -23.94 0.31
C PHE A 297 15.30 -24.37 1.65
N ALA A 298 15.65 -23.43 2.52
CA ALA A 298 16.01 -23.77 3.89
C ALA A 298 14.71 -24.17 4.62
N GLU A 299 14.68 -25.39 5.18
CA GLU A 299 13.69 -25.79 6.19
C GLU A 299 13.94 -25.06 7.51
#